data_AF-A0AAD9BTL1-F1
#
_entry.id   AF-A0AAD9BTL1-F1
#
_cell.length_a   1.000
_cell.length_b   1.000
_cell.length_c   1.000
_cell.angle_alpha   90.00
_cell.angle_beta   90.00
_cell.angle_gamma   90.00
#
_symmetry.space_group_name_H-M   'P 1'
#
loop_
_entity.id
_entity.type
_entity.pdbx_description
1 polymer ?
#
loop_
_entity_poly.entity_id
_entity_poly.type
_entity_poly.pdbx_seq_one_letter_code
_entity_poly.pdbx_strand_id
1 'polypeptide(L)'
;MNGTYKHEEILQPDDNSIGNGVTADDGCSNGRQLCGGNQAATERMIQFGRELQSLNEQLCREYGKNTTHKKMLQDAFSLLAYSDPWSCPVGQQLDPTQRETLCSALNSAILESQNLPKQPPLMLALGQATECVQLMARVRSGSCSFARVDNFLH
;
A
#
# COMPACT_ATOMS: atom_id res chain seq x y z
N MET A 1 28.22 -3.17 -14.60
CA MET A 1 27.50 -4.46 -14.55
C MET A 1 26.10 -4.25 -15.10
N ASN A 2 25.81 -4.79 -16.29
CA ASN A 2 24.47 -4.75 -16.89
C ASN A 2 23.64 -5.94 -16.38
N GLY A 3 22.56 -5.67 -15.66
CA GLY A 3 21.54 -6.66 -15.32
C GLY A 3 20.32 -6.50 -16.22
N THR A 4 20.20 -7.32 -17.25
CA THR A 4 19.00 -7.43 -18.08
C THR A 4 17.96 -8.27 -17.33
N TYR A 5 16.92 -7.65 -16.82
CA TYR A 5 15.75 -8.34 -16.27
C TYR A 5 14.90 -8.87 -17.42
N LYS A 6 14.74 -10.20 -17.50
CA LYS A 6 13.82 -10.86 -18.43
C LYS A 6 12.45 -10.93 -17.78
N HIS A 7 11.44 -10.32 -18.40
CA HIS A 7 10.05 -10.41 -18.00
C HIS A 7 9.43 -11.58 -18.77
N GLU A 8 9.21 -12.72 -18.12
CA GLU A 8 8.40 -13.80 -18.70
C GLU A 8 6.92 -13.48 -18.45
N GLU A 9 6.20 -13.15 -19.53
CA GLU A 9 4.74 -13.16 -19.57
C GLU A 9 4.24 -14.59 -19.35
N ILE A 10 3.57 -14.82 -18.22
CA ILE A 10 2.72 -16.00 -18.03
C ILE A 10 1.29 -15.54 -18.28
N LEU A 11 0.95 -15.32 -19.56
CA LEU A 11 -0.42 -15.43 -20.03
C LEU A 11 -0.46 -16.53 -21.09
N GLN A 12 -0.98 -17.70 -20.71
CA GLN A 12 -1.57 -18.63 -21.65
C GLN A 12 -3.09 -18.62 -21.40
N PRO A 13 -3.90 -18.25 -22.39
CA PRO A 13 -5.31 -18.57 -22.44
C PRO A 13 -5.46 -19.86 -23.26
N ASP A 14 -5.97 -20.97 -22.70
CA ASP A 14 -6.47 -22.06 -23.54
C ASP A 14 -7.65 -22.78 -22.88
N ASP A 15 -8.79 -22.57 -23.52
CA ASP A 15 -9.92 -23.47 -23.81
C ASP A 15 -10.37 -24.47 -22.73
N ASN A 16 -11.58 -24.24 -22.20
CA ASN A 16 -12.38 -25.30 -21.60
C ASN A 16 -13.76 -25.37 -22.26
N SER A 17 -13.91 -26.46 -23.01
CA SER A 17 -15.07 -26.86 -23.82
C SER A 17 -16.39 -26.87 -23.03
N ILE A 18 -17.43 -26.31 -23.65
CA ILE A 18 -18.82 -26.27 -23.18
C ILE A 18 -19.40 -27.70 -23.21
N GLY A 19 -19.50 -28.32 -22.04
CA GLY A 19 -20.27 -29.55 -21.81
C GLY A 19 -21.55 -29.24 -21.05
N ASN A 20 -22.66 -29.17 -21.77
CA ASN A 20 -24.01 -28.90 -21.28
C ASN A 20 -24.53 -30.07 -20.42
N GLY A 21 -25.07 -29.78 -19.24
CA GLY A 21 -25.66 -30.79 -18.34
C GLY A 21 -26.50 -30.16 -17.23
N VAL A 22 -27.76 -29.85 -17.57
CA VAL A 22 -28.83 -29.41 -16.67
C VAL A 22 -29.13 -30.47 -15.58
N THR A 23 -29.32 -30.06 -14.32
CA THR A 23 -30.59 -30.21 -13.57
C THR A 23 -30.50 -29.62 -12.15
N ALA A 24 -31.50 -28.80 -11.85
CA ALA A 24 -32.08 -28.37 -10.55
C ALA A 24 -31.33 -28.69 -9.24
N ASP A 25 -31.13 -27.70 -8.38
CA ASP A 25 -32.10 -27.36 -7.33
C ASP A 25 -31.57 -26.24 -6.40
N ASP A 26 -32.52 -25.42 -5.97
CA ASP A 26 -32.54 -24.47 -4.87
C ASP A 26 -31.65 -23.21 -4.84
N GLY A 27 -32.34 -22.07 -4.74
CA GLY A 27 -31.79 -20.73 -4.75
C GLY A 27 -31.16 -20.36 -3.42
N CYS A 28 -29.83 -20.38 -3.38
CA CYS A 28 -29.09 -19.59 -2.40
C CYS A 28 -28.60 -18.32 -3.10
N SER A 29 -29.15 -17.19 -2.69
CA SER A 29 -28.73 -15.83 -3.00
C SER A 29 -27.23 -15.73 -3.28
N ASN A 30 -26.88 -15.11 -4.41
CA ASN A 30 -25.52 -14.81 -4.92
C ASN A 30 -24.64 -14.04 -3.92
N GLY A 31 -24.33 -14.66 -2.78
CA GLY A 31 -23.36 -14.17 -1.81
C GLY A 31 -21.99 -14.30 -2.44
N ARG A 32 -21.24 -13.19 -2.49
CA ARG A 32 -19.84 -13.18 -2.91
C ARG A 32 -19.10 -14.20 -2.05
N GLN A 33 -18.84 -15.39 -2.60
CA GLN A 33 -18.14 -16.45 -1.88
C GLN A 33 -16.65 -16.11 -1.89
N LEU A 34 -16.04 -16.04 -0.70
CA LEU A 34 -14.58 -15.87 -0.61
C LEU A 34 -13.89 -16.92 -1.46
N CYS A 35 -12.82 -16.48 -2.12
CA CYS A 35 -12.06 -17.34 -3.03
C CYS A 35 -12.89 -17.89 -4.20
N GLY A 36 -14.10 -17.36 -4.47
CA GLY A 36 -14.98 -17.81 -5.56
C GLY A 36 -15.40 -19.27 -5.48
N GLY A 37 -15.31 -19.89 -4.29
CA GLY A 37 -15.47 -21.33 -4.12
C GLY A 37 -14.29 -22.17 -4.65
N ASN A 38 -13.21 -21.54 -5.13
CA ASN A 38 -12.01 -22.22 -5.61
C ASN A 38 -11.16 -22.72 -4.44
N GLN A 39 -11.03 -24.04 -4.31
CA GLN A 39 -10.25 -24.67 -3.25
C GLN A 39 -8.79 -24.19 -3.20
N ALA A 40 -8.14 -24.00 -4.37
CA ALA A 40 -6.77 -23.51 -4.42
C ALA A 40 -6.64 -22.05 -3.91
N ALA A 41 -7.67 -21.23 -4.09
CA ALA A 41 -7.70 -19.89 -3.52
C ALA A 41 -7.97 -19.93 -2.01
N THR A 42 -8.83 -20.84 -1.53
CA THR A 42 -9.05 -21.07 -0.09
C THR A 42 -7.79 -21.55 0.63
N GLU A 43 -7.06 -22.51 0.05
CA GLU A 43 -5.79 -22.99 0.60
C GLU A 43 -4.75 -21.88 0.67
N ARG A 44 -4.64 -21.03 -0.36
CA ARG A 44 -3.79 -19.84 -0.34
C ARG A 44 -4.19 -18.86 0.77
N MET A 45 -5.48 -18.67 1.00
CA MET A 45 -5.98 -17.83 2.09
C MET A 45 -5.55 -18.37 3.47
N ILE A 46 -5.68 -19.69 3.68
CA ILE A 46 -5.26 -20.35 4.92
C ILE A 46 -3.75 -20.23 5.11
N GLN A 47 -2.99 -20.46 4.04
CA GLN A 47 -1.54 -20.35 4.06
C GLN A 47 -1.10 -18.92 4.44
N PHE A 48 -1.71 -17.92 3.83
CA PHE A 48 -1.47 -16.52 4.18
C PHE A 48 -1.77 -16.23 5.66
N GLY A 49 -2.88 -16.75 6.20
CA GLY A 49 -3.20 -16.61 7.63
C GLY A 49 -2.13 -17.21 8.56
N ARG A 50 -1.52 -18.34 8.17
CA ARG A 50 -0.41 -18.96 8.92
C ARG A 50 0.86 -18.12 8.86
N GLU A 51 1.19 -17.57 7.69
CA GLU A 51 2.32 -16.66 7.52
C GLU A 51 2.16 -15.41 8.37
N LEU A 52 0.95 -14.85 8.42
CA LEU A 52 0.61 -13.69 9.24
C LEU A 52 0.82 -13.95 10.74
N GLN A 53 0.41 -15.14 11.21
CA GLN A 53 0.65 -15.57 12.58
C GLN A 53 2.16 -15.72 12.88
N SER A 54 2.91 -16.34 11.96
CA SER A 54 4.36 -16.50 12.11
C SER A 54 5.09 -15.15 12.18
N LEU A 55 4.68 -14.20 11.32
CA LEU A 55 5.20 -12.83 11.35
C LEU A 55 4.91 -12.14 12.68
N ASN A 56 3.70 -12.29 13.25
CA ASN A 56 3.39 -11.74 14.55
C ASN A 56 4.28 -12.31 15.67
N GLU A 57 4.54 -13.61 15.66
CA GLU A 57 5.44 -14.24 16.63
C GLU A 57 6.87 -13.71 16.50
N GLN A 58 7.35 -13.50 15.27
CA GLN A 58 8.64 -12.88 15.03
C GLN A 58 8.69 -11.44 15.56
N LEU A 59 7.69 -10.62 15.22
CA LEU A 59 7.60 -9.24 15.71
C LEU A 59 7.54 -9.15 17.25
N CYS A 60 6.85 -10.09 17.89
CA CYS A 60 6.81 -10.18 19.35
C CYS A 60 8.16 -10.54 19.96
N ARG A 61 8.99 -11.35 19.28
CA ARG A 61 10.36 -11.68 19.74
C ARG A 61 11.31 -10.51 19.57
N GLU A 62 11.24 -9.80 18.44
CA GLU A 62 12.15 -8.69 18.12
C GLU A 62 11.82 -7.40 18.89
N TYR A 63 10.53 -7.05 19.00
CA TYR A 63 10.10 -5.75 19.53
C TYR A 63 9.30 -5.87 20.83
N GLY A 64 9.08 -7.08 21.35
CA GLY A 64 8.24 -7.31 22.51
C GLY A 64 6.75 -7.11 22.24
N LYS A 65 5.95 -6.99 23.32
CA LYS A 65 4.50 -6.77 23.21
C LYS A 65 4.20 -5.35 22.74
N ASN A 66 3.72 -5.22 21.51
CA ASN A 66 3.34 -3.96 20.91
C ASN A 66 1.83 -3.94 20.59
N THR A 67 1.09 -3.01 21.19
CA THR A 67 -0.36 -2.88 21.00
C THR A 67 -0.74 -2.51 19.57
N THR A 68 0.11 -1.74 18.88
CA THR A 68 -0.06 -1.39 17.46
C THR A 68 0.08 -2.62 16.58
N HIS A 69 1.11 -3.44 16.77
CA HIS A 69 1.29 -4.69 15.99
C HIS A 69 0.12 -5.65 16.23
N LYS A 70 -0.33 -5.78 17.48
CA LYS A 70 -1.50 -6.59 17.82
C LYS A 70 -2.77 -6.11 17.11
N LYS A 71 -2.97 -4.79 17.04
CA LYS A 71 -4.12 -4.20 16.32
C LYS A 71 -4.03 -4.45 14.81
N MET A 72 -2.87 -4.23 14.20
CA MET A 72 -2.67 -4.50 12.77
C MET A 72 -2.94 -5.97 12.42
N LEU A 73 -2.50 -6.90 13.27
CA LEU A 73 -2.79 -8.32 13.14
C LEU A 73 -4.29 -8.62 13.20
N GLN A 74 -4.99 -8.02 14.17
CA GLN A 74 -6.44 -8.17 14.31
C GLN A 74 -7.19 -7.61 13.10
N ASP A 75 -6.78 -6.45 12.60
CA ASP A 75 -7.38 -5.82 11.41
C ASP A 75 -7.18 -6.73 10.17
N ALA A 76 -5.97 -7.28 9.98
CA ALA A 76 -5.69 -8.21 8.88
C ALA A 76 -6.53 -9.49 8.96
N PHE A 77 -6.66 -10.11 10.14
CA PHE A 77 -7.53 -11.28 10.31
C PHE A 77 -9.02 -10.93 10.16
N SER A 78 -9.42 -9.71 10.48
CA SER A 78 -10.80 -9.26 10.27
C SER A 78 -11.14 -9.24 8.78
N LEU A 79 -10.20 -8.85 7.90
CA LEU A 79 -10.39 -8.92 6.45
C LEU A 79 -10.55 -10.37 5.95
N LEU A 80 -9.82 -11.31 6.55
CA LEU A 80 -9.88 -12.74 6.19
C LEU A 80 -11.15 -13.44 6.70
N ALA A 81 -11.73 -12.96 7.79
CA ALA A 81 -12.86 -13.61 8.46
C ALA A 81 -14.22 -13.35 7.79
N TYR A 82 -14.33 -12.32 6.94
CA TYR A 82 -15.59 -11.88 6.34
C TYR A 82 -15.69 -12.26 4.88
N SER A 83 -16.88 -12.71 4.46
CA SER A 83 -17.10 -13.17 3.08
C SER A 83 -16.87 -12.08 2.02
N ASP A 84 -17.21 -10.84 2.38
CA ASP A 84 -16.93 -9.64 1.61
C ASP A 84 -15.96 -8.76 2.42
N PRO A 85 -14.69 -8.60 2.00
CA PRO A 85 -13.69 -7.83 2.75
C PRO A 85 -14.07 -6.36 2.99
N TRP A 86 -14.88 -5.75 2.11
CA TRP A 86 -15.37 -4.38 2.27
C TRP A 86 -16.47 -4.25 3.33
N SER A 87 -17.14 -5.35 3.68
CA SER A 87 -18.17 -5.37 4.73
C SER A 87 -17.61 -5.47 6.14
N CYS A 88 -16.31 -5.77 6.29
CA CYS A 88 -15.71 -5.90 7.61
C CYS A 88 -15.50 -4.51 8.26
N PRO A 89 -15.36 -4.43 9.61
CA PRO A 89 -15.19 -3.17 10.33
C PRO A 89 -14.00 -2.31 9.87
N VAL A 90 -13.00 -2.93 9.24
CA VAL A 90 -11.79 -2.27 8.72
C VAL A 90 -11.75 -2.22 7.19
N GLY A 91 -12.88 -2.43 6.51
CA GLY A 91 -12.96 -2.43 5.04
C GLY A 91 -12.48 -1.13 4.39
N GLN A 92 -12.51 0.00 5.13
CA GLN A 92 -11.94 1.28 4.69
C GLN A 92 -10.43 1.20 4.40
N GLN A 93 -9.69 0.26 4.97
CA GLN A 93 -8.26 0.05 4.66
C GLN A 93 -8.04 -0.40 3.21
N LEU A 94 -9.09 -0.91 2.54
CA LEU A 94 -9.04 -1.29 1.12
C LEU A 94 -9.38 -0.12 0.18
N ASP A 95 -9.71 1.06 0.71
CA ASP A 95 -10.05 2.23 -0.09
C ASP A 95 -8.84 2.68 -0.94
N PRO A 96 -8.97 2.72 -2.29
CA PRO A 96 -7.92 3.21 -3.17
C PRO A 96 -7.43 4.63 -2.84
N THR A 97 -8.23 5.49 -2.21
CA THR A 97 -7.83 6.85 -1.83
C THR A 97 -6.62 6.87 -0.89
N GLN A 98 -6.41 5.81 -0.10
CA GLN A 98 -5.27 5.70 0.81
C GLN A 98 -3.95 5.34 0.10
N ARG A 99 -4.00 4.89 -1.16
CA ARG A 99 -2.81 4.42 -1.89
C ARG A 99 -1.72 5.48 -1.99
N GLU A 100 -2.09 6.72 -2.26
CA GLU A 100 -1.11 7.81 -2.39
C GLU A 100 -0.36 8.07 -1.08
N THR A 101 -1.11 8.13 0.03
CA THR A 101 -0.54 8.27 1.38
C THR A 101 0.37 7.11 1.73
N LEU A 102 -0.04 5.87 1.43
CA LEU A 102 0.75 4.67 1.67
C LEU A 102 2.03 4.65 0.82
N CYS A 103 1.93 5.00 -0.46
CA CYS A 103 3.09 5.10 -1.36
C CYS A 103 4.08 6.17 -0.86
N SER A 104 3.58 7.33 -0.42
CA SER A 104 4.44 8.38 0.14
C SER A 104 5.17 7.93 1.42
N ALA A 105 4.45 7.27 2.35
CA ALA A 105 5.04 6.72 3.57
C ALA A 105 6.07 5.63 3.27
N LEU A 106 5.76 4.71 2.35
CA LEU A 106 6.66 3.64 1.93
C LEU A 106 7.92 4.19 1.25
N ASN A 107 7.77 5.11 0.30
CA ASN A 107 8.90 5.75 -0.38
C ASN A 107 9.82 6.46 0.63
N SER A 108 9.23 7.13 1.63
CA SER A 108 9.98 7.77 2.70
C SER A 108 10.75 6.78 3.58
N ALA A 109 10.13 5.64 3.91
CA ALA A 109 10.77 4.59 4.70
C ALA A 109 11.91 3.90 3.92
N ILE A 110 11.76 3.71 2.61
CA ILE A 110 12.83 3.19 1.73
C ILE A 110 14.02 4.14 1.75
N LEU A 111 13.79 5.44 1.53
CA LEU A 111 14.85 6.44 1.55
C LEU A 111 15.58 6.45 2.91
N GLU A 112 14.83 6.44 4.01
CA GLU A 112 15.38 6.39 5.36
C GLU A 112 16.21 5.13 5.61
N SER A 113 15.76 3.96 5.14
CA SER A 113 16.51 2.69 5.26
C SER A 113 17.87 2.72 4.53
N GLN A 114 17.97 3.54 3.49
CA GLN A 114 19.19 3.75 2.71
C GLN A 114 19.99 4.96 3.19
N ASN A 115 19.60 5.61 4.29
CA ASN A 115 20.15 6.87 4.79
C ASN A 115 20.10 8.01 3.75
N LEU A 116 19.10 7.99 2.88
CA LEU A 116 18.82 9.02 1.89
C LEU A 116 17.81 10.03 2.44
N PRO A 117 17.88 11.31 2.04
CA PRO A 117 16.94 12.32 2.50
C PRO A 117 15.53 12.03 1.95
N LYS A 118 14.52 12.16 2.81
CA LYS A 118 13.09 12.00 2.45
C LYS A 118 12.61 13.03 1.44
N GLN A 119 13.26 14.19 1.41
CA GLN A 119 13.00 15.25 0.44
C GLN A 119 14.12 15.30 -0.59
N PRO A 120 13.78 15.46 -1.88
CA PRO A 120 14.80 15.63 -2.91
C PRO A 120 15.60 16.92 -2.63
N PRO A 121 16.91 16.95 -2.93
CA PRO A 121 17.76 18.13 -2.71
C PRO A 121 17.19 19.42 -3.32
N LEU A 122 16.50 19.32 -4.46
CA LEU A 122 15.84 20.46 -5.09
C LEU A 122 14.72 21.05 -4.23
N MET A 123 13.91 20.22 -3.58
CA MET A 123 12.83 20.69 -2.69
C MET A 123 13.41 21.34 -1.43
N LEU A 124 14.53 20.82 -0.92
CA LEU A 124 15.25 21.46 0.19
C LEU A 124 15.81 22.83 -0.21
N ALA A 125 16.48 22.92 -1.37
CA ALA A 125 16.99 24.18 -1.89
C ALA A 125 15.86 25.19 -2.15
N LEU A 126 14.74 24.73 -2.68
CA LEU A 126 13.54 25.54 -2.89
C LEU A 126 12.97 26.06 -1.56
N GLY A 127 12.86 25.20 -0.55
CA GLY A 127 12.41 25.58 0.80
C GLY A 127 13.33 26.61 1.44
N GLN A 128 14.65 26.40 1.37
CA GLN A 128 15.65 27.33 1.88
C GLN A 128 15.62 28.68 1.14
N ALA A 129 15.48 28.68 -0.18
CA ALA A 129 15.33 29.91 -0.96
C ALA A 129 14.07 30.68 -0.55
N THR A 130 12.97 29.97 -0.35
CA THR A 130 11.69 30.56 0.10
C THR A 130 11.82 31.16 1.50
N GLU A 131 12.43 30.44 2.44
CA GLU A 131 12.70 30.93 3.80
C GLU A 131 13.61 32.17 3.78
N CYS A 132 14.67 32.15 2.96
CA CYS A 132 15.58 33.27 2.79
C CYS A 132 14.85 34.55 2.33
N VAL A 133 13.96 34.44 1.34
CA VAL A 133 13.13 35.56 0.87
C VAL A 133 12.21 36.07 1.99
N GLN A 134 11.60 35.18 2.78
CA GLN A 134 10.77 35.57 3.92
C GLN A 134 11.58 36.29 5.01
N LEU A 135 12.79 35.82 5.31
CA LEU A 135 13.68 36.46 6.27
C LEU A 135 14.12 37.85 5.77
N MET A 136 14.45 37.99 4.48
CA MET A 136 14.77 39.29 3.86
C MET A 136 13.60 40.28 3.97
N ALA A 137 12.35 39.81 3.84
CA ALA A 137 11.18 40.65 4.00
C ALA A 137 11.02 41.14 5.45
N ARG A 138 11.31 40.29 6.44
CA ARG A 138 11.24 40.65 7.87
C ARG A 138 12.24 41.73 8.26
N VAL A 139 13.43 41.72 7.65
CA VAL A 139 14.43 42.79 7.84
C VAL A 139 14.18 44.01 6.94
N ARG A 140 13.02 44.08 6.27
CA ARG A 140 12.59 45.17 5.38
C ARG A 140 13.54 45.40 4.20
N SER A 141 14.14 44.34 3.66
CA SER A 141 14.89 44.42 2.42
C SER A 141 13.90 44.57 1.24
N GLY A 142 13.79 45.78 0.68
CA GLY A 142 12.81 46.05 -0.38
C GLY A 142 13.01 45.22 -1.65
N SER A 143 14.23 44.75 -1.92
CA SER A 143 14.56 43.96 -3.12
C SER A 143 13.90 42.57 -3.13
N CYS A 144 13.61 41.99 -1.96
CA CYS A 144 13.01 40.66 -1.90
C CYS A 144 11.54 40.64 -2.33
N SER A 145 10.86 41.80 -2.39
CA SER A 145 9.47 41.91 -2.86
C SER A 145 9.29 41.50 -4.33
N PHE A 146 10.36 41.57 -5.12
CA PHE A 146 10.39 41.16 -6.52
C PHE A 146 10.89 39.71 -6.71
N ALA A 147 11.43 39.08 -5.66
CA ALA A 147 11.93 37.72 -5.73
C ALA A 147 10.77 36.73 -5.64
N ARG A 148 10.46 36.06 -6.75
CA ARG A 148 9.50 34.94 -6.81
C ARG A 148 10.24 33.66 -7.09
N VAL A 149 10.31 32.80 -6.09
CA VAL A 149 11.01 31.51 -6.19
C VAL A 149 10.30 30.58 -7.18
N ASP A 150 8.97 30.69 -7.29
CA ASP A 150 8.16 29.89 -8.23
C ASP A 150 8.51 30.15 -9.70
N ASN A 151 9.04 31.32 -10.05
CA ASN A 151 9.43 31.64 -11.43
C ASN A 151 10.53 30.71 -11.97
N PHE A 152 11.25 30.02 -11.09
CA PHE A 152 12.39 29.16 -11.43
C PHE A 152 12.02 27.67 -11.52
N LEU A 153 10.75 27.30 -11.35
CA LEU A 153 10.26 25.90 -11.34
C LEU A 153 9.59 25.45 -12.65
N HIS A 154 9.80 26.19 -13.74
CA HIS A 154 9.19 25.93 -15.05
C HIS A 154 9.92 24.85 -15.86
#